data_AF-A0A7S8EHI1-F1
#
_entry.id   AF-A0A7S8EHI1-F1
#
_cell.length_a   1.000
_cell.length_b   1.000
_cell.length_c   1.000
_cell.angle_alpha   90.00
_cell.angle_beta   90.00
_cell.angle_gamma   90.00
#
_symmetry.space_group_name_H-M   'P 1'
#
loop_
_entity.id
_entity.type
_entity.pdbx_description
1 polymer ?
#
loop_
_entity_poly.entity_id
_entity_poly.type
_entity_poly.pdbx_seq_one_letter_code
_entity_poly.pdbx_strand_id
1 'polypeptide(L)'
;MDILVIEAPLPGSHVQGKTTIQTATILMGLPAVIEFMAYQLKVYEQHRVLLSSVRKHFIGKGGLQGDVAKPLVWRKCLALGWIQPDDTDLSHDRSDAIAVWSYAEAEFAPKLAQPVDDLFVKAAQRARVAAAKVESTTPQLMERF
;
A
#
# COMPACT_ATOMS: atom_id res chain seq x y z
N MET A 1 2.15 23.73 -1.61
CA MET A 1 2.48 23.53 -0.18
C MET A 1 2.69 22.05 -0.03
N ASP A 2 3.84 21.65 0.50
CA ASP A 2 4.19 20.24 0.64
C ASP A 2 3.75 19.73 2.00
N ILE A 3 3.29 18.48 2.05
CA ILE A 3 2.75 17.82 3.24
C ILE A 3 3.49 16.50 3.42
N LEU A 4 3.91 16.21 4.65
CA LEU A 4 4.43 14.90 5.04
C LEU A 4 3.30 14.09 5.70
N VAL A 5 3.05 12.88 5.21
CA VAL A 5 2.11 11.95 5.85
C VAL A 5 2.81 10.63 6.11
N ILE A 6 2.73 10.15 7.35
CA ILE A 6 3.35 8.89 7.77
C ILE A 6 2.33 8.01 8.50
N GLU A 7 2.53 6.70 8.46
CA GLU A 7 1.73 5.77 9.26
C GLU A 7 2.01 5.98 10.75
N ALA A 8 0.95 6.06 11.56
CA ALA A 8 1.07 6.12 13.00
C ALA A 8 1.53 4.76 13.55
N PRO A 9 2.67 4.70 14.27
CA PRO A 9 3.11 3.45 14.89
C PRO A 9 2.10 3.02 15.97
N LEU A 10 1.61 1.79 15.87
CA LEU A 10 0.71 1.25 16.89
C LEU A 10 1.48 0.93 18.18
N PRO A 11 0.98 1.33 19.36
CA PRO A 11 1.63 1.02 20.62
C PRO A 11 1.68 -0.50 20.86
N GLY A 12 2.81 -0.97 21.40
CA GLY A 12 3.14 -2.39 21.59
C GLY A 12 2.17 -3.18 22.48
N SER A 13 1.18 -2.54 23.10
CA SER A 13 0.07 -3.19 23.80
C SER A 13 -0.77 -4.11 22.90
N HIS A 14 -0.73 -3.92 21.58
CA HIS A 14 -1.42 -4.77 20.60
C HIS A 14 -0.61 -6.01 20.17
N VAL A 15 0.65 -6.12 20.60
CA VAL A 15 1.57 -7.18 20.16
C VAL A 15 2.09 -7.92 21.41
N GLN A 16 1.21 -8.72 22.03
CA GLN A 16 1.52 -9.57 23.20
C GLN A 16 2.82 -10.36 22.98
N GLY A 17 3.93 -9.90 23.58
CA GLY A 17 5.16 -10.65 23.77
C GLY A 17 6.08 -10.87 22.56
N LYS A 18 5.80 -10.31 21.37
CA LYS A 18 6.62 -10.55 20.14
C LYS A 18 7.54 -9.39 19.73
N THR A 19 7.51 -8.26 20.43
CA THR A 19 8.29 -7.07 20.04
C THR A 19 9.48 -6.91 20.98
N THR A 20 10.70 -6.95 20.44
CA THR A 20 11.91 -6.63 21.22
C THR A 20 11.99 -5.13 21.47
N ILE A 21 12.69 -4.72 22.52
CA ILE A 21 12.91 -3.29 22.83
C ILE A 21 13.53 -2.57 21.63
N GLN A 22 14.47 -3.22 20.92
CA GLN A 22 15.09 -2.67 19.72
C GLN A 22 14.08 -2.38 18.60
N THR A 23 13.19 -3.32 18.30
CA THR A 23 12.15 -3.12 17.28
C THR A 23 11.19 -2.00 17.67
N ALA A 24 10.80 -1.92 18.95
CA ALA A 24 9.95 -0.84 19.45
C ALA A 24 10.63 0.54 19.35
N THR A 25 11.93 0.62 19.67
CA THR A 25 12.72 1.84 19.53
C THR A 25 12.81 2.30 18.08
N ILE A 26 13.04 1.38 17.13
CA ILE A 26 13.07 1.71 15.70
C ILE A 26 11.68 2.16 15.22
N LEU A 27 10.63 1.40 15.56
CA LEU A 27 9.26 1.68 15.14
C LEU A 27 8.76 3.05 15.60
N MET A 28 9.11 3.45 16.83
CA MET A 28 8.74 4.76 17.36
C MET A 28 9.70 5.89 16.96
N GLY A 29 11.00 5.59 16.88
CA GLY A 29 12.05 6.58 16.61
C GLY A 29 12.14 7.00 15.15
N LEU A 30 11.95 6.06 14.21
CA LEU A 30 12.06 6.35 12.78
C LEU A 30 11.05 7.42 12.31
N PRO A 31 9.75 7.34 12.65
CA PRO A 31 8.79 8.43 12.39
C PRO A 31 9.28 9.80 12.89
N ALA A 32 9.80 9.86 14.12
CA ALA A 32 10.26 11.11 14.71
C ALA A 32 11.48 11.70 13.96
N VAL A 33 12.39 10.86 13.48
CA VAL A 33 13.53 11.31 12.66
C VAL A 33 13.05 11.85 11.32
N ILE A 34 12.09 11.19 10.66
CA ILE A 34 11.52 11.63 9.38
C ILE A 34 10.82 12.99 9.54
N GLU A 35 10.00 13.14 10.58
CA GLU A 35 9.32 14.40 10.92
C GLU A 35 10.31 15.54 11.20
N PHE A 36 11.37 15.26 11.96
CA PHE A 36 12.41 16.25 12.23
C PHE A 36 13.14 16.67 10.95
N MET A 37 13.51 15.73 10.09
CA MET A 37 14.13 16.04 8.80
C MET A 37 13.21 16.87 7.90
N ALA A 38 11.92 16.51 7.83
CA ALA A 38 10.92 17.26 7.08
C ALA A 38 10.79 18.71 7.59
N TYR A 39 10.83 18.90 8.92
CA TYR A 39 10.84 20.22 9.52
C TYR A 39 12.08 21.04 9.10
N GLN A 40 13.27 20.42 9.09
CA GLN A 40 14.50 21.07 8.60
C GLN A 40 14.41 21.44 7.12
N LEU A 41 13.72 20.63 6.32
CA LEU A 41 13.42 20.89 4.91
C LEU A 41 12.24 21.86 4.69
N LYS A 42 11.72 22.47 5.75
CA LYS A 42 10.61 23.44 5.74
C LYS A 42 9.26 22.85 5.32
N VAL A 43 9.10 21.53 5.44
CA VAL A 43 7.81 20.84 5.32
C VAL A 43 7.19 20.77 6.72
N TYR A 44 6.41 21.79 7.05
CA TYR A 44 5.86 21.99 8.40
C TYR A 44 4.52 21.30 8.63
N GLU A 45 3.78 21.02 7.57
CA GLU A 45 2.52 20.28 7.68
C GLU A 45 2.81 18.79 7.66
N GLN A 46 2.69 18.17 8.84
CA GLN A 46 3.05 16.79 9.09
C GLN A 46 1.89 16.06 9.77
N HIS A 47 1.47 14.93 9.22
CA HIS A 47 0.33 14.17 9.71
C HIS A 47 0.69 12.71 9.94
N ARG A 48 0.23 12.16 11.07
CA ARG A 48 0.27 10.72 11.33
C ARG A 48 -1.12 10.12 11.08
N VAL A 49 -1.19 9.08 10.26
CA VAL A 49 -2.47 8.46 9.86
C VAL A 49 -2.56 7.01 10.32
N LEU A 50 -3.77 6.58 10.70
CA LEU A 50 -4.01 5.19 11.06
C LEU A 50 -4.00 4.31 9.81
N LEU A 51 -3.27 3.20 9.86
CA LEU A 51 -3.23 2.24 8.75
C LEU A 51 -4.61 1.67 8.40
N SER A 52 -5.51 1.55 9.38
CA SER A 52 -6.88 1.12 9.14
C SER A 52 -7.66 2.11 8.28
N SER A 53 -7.45 3.42 8.44
CA SER A 53 -8.06 4.45 7.59
C SER A 53 -7.50 4.40 6.17
N VAL A 54 -6.18 4.30 6.05
CA VAL A 54 -5.49 4.16 4.74
C VAL A 54 -5.99 2.94 3.99
N ARG A 55 -6.06 1.78 4.66
CA ARG A 55 -6.58 0.54 4.06
C ARG A 55 -8.07 0.62 3.72
N LYS A 56 -8.89 1.27 4.57
CA LYS A 56 -10.30 1.49 4.28
C LYS A 56 -10.48 2.33 3.01
N HIS A 57 -9.69 3.38 2.84
CA HIS A 57 -9.66 4.18 1.62
C HIS A 57 -9.19 3.36 0.41
N PHE A 58 -8.04 2.71 0.55
CA PHE A 58 -7.36 2.14 -0.61
C PHE A 58 -7.97 0.82 -1.08
N ILE A 59 -8.34 -0.08 -0.16
CA ILE A 59 -8.87 -1.42 -0.49
C ILE A 59 -10.30 -1.66 0.03
N GLY A 60 -10.97 -0.61 0.51
CA GLY A 60 -12.36 -0.67 1.00
C GLY A 60 -12.52 -1.32 2.38
N LYS A 61 -11.45 -1.87 2.98
CA LYS A 61 -11.50 -2.62 4.24
C LYS A 61 -10.33 -2.26 5.17
N GLY A 62 -10.63 -1.57 6.27
CA GLY A 62 -9.61 -1.11 7.22
C GLY A 62 -9.16 -2.14 8.26
N GLY A 63 -10.03 -3.07 8.65
CA GLY A 63 -9.78 -4.03 9.73
C GLY A 63 -9.09 -5.33 9.32
N LEU A 64 -8.50 -5.39 8.12
CA LEU A 64 -7.80 -6.59 7.66
C LEU A 64 -6.44 -6.73 8.34
N GLN A 65 -6.09 -7.97 8.69
CA GLN A 65 -4.75 -8.33 9.18
C GLN A 65 -3.68 -8.07 8.12
N GLY A 66 -2.46 -7.76 8.55
CA GLY A 66 -1.34 -7.38 7.67
C GLY A 66 -1.09 -8.39 6.54
N ASP A 67 -1.06 -9.68 6.87
CA ASP A 67 -0.79 -10.76 5.91
C ASP A 67 -1.83 -10.87 4.79
N VAL A 68 -3.05 -10.38 5.04
CA VAL A 68 -4.13 -10.34 4.04
C VAL A 68 -4.17 -8.98 3.34
N ALA A 69 -3.95 -7.90 4.08
CA ALA A 69 -4.02 -6.54 3.56
C ALA A 69 -2.87 -6.22 2.60
N LYS A 70 -1.63 -6.60 2.94
CA LYS A 70 -0.43 -6.31 2.15
C LYS A 70 -0.52 -6.83 0.71
N PRO A 71 -0.89 -8.10 0.46
CA PRO A 71 -1.11 -8.57 -0.92
C PRO A 71 -2.22 -7.85 -1.67
N LEU A 72 -3.27 -7.37 -0.98
CA LEU A 72 -4.38 -6.66 -1.63
C LEU A 72 -3.98 -5.25 -2.05
N VAL A 73 -3.26 -4.53 -1.19
CA VAL A 73 -2.68 -3.22 -1.50
C VAL A 73 -1.73 -3.34 -2.69
N TRP A 74 -0.79 -4.29 -2.62
CA TRP A 74 0.14 -4.59 -3.71
C TRP A 74 -0.57 -4.88 -5.04
N ARG A 75 -1.58 -5.77 -5.04
CA ARG A 75 -2.36 -6.10 -6.23
C ARG A 75 -3.09 -4.89 -6.81
N LYS A 76 -3.60 -3.98 -5.96
CA LYS A 76 -4.24 -2.75 -6.44
C LYS A 76 -3.20 -1.83 -7.09
N CYS A 77 -2.02 -1.65 -6.49
CA CYS A 77 -0.93 -0.88 -7.11
C CYS A 77 -0.51 -1.44 -8.48
N LEU A 78 -0.40 -2.77 -8.61
CA LEU A 78 -0.14 -3.44 -9.89
C LEU A 78 -1.28 -3.25 -10.91
N ALA A 79 -2.54 -3.20 -10.46
CA ALA A 79 -3.68 -2.99 -11.34
C ALA A 79 -3.77 -1.53 -11.83
N LEU A 80 -3.31 -0.58 -11.01
CA LEU A 80 -3.22 0.84 -11.34
C LEU A 80 -1.98 1.18 -12.17
N GLY A 81 -1.03 0.24 -12.32
CA GLY A 81 0.23 0.48 -13.03
C GLY A 81 1.22 1.36 -12.27
N TRP A 82 1.00 1.57 -10.97
CA TRP A 82 1.88 2.37 -10.10
C TRP A 82 3.15 1.60 -9.68
N ILE A 83 3.07 0.27 -9.74
CA ILE A 83 4.18 -0.67 -9.55
C ILE A 83 4.13 -1.64 -10.73
N GLN A 84 5.30 -2.08 -11.18
CA GLN A 84 5.42 -3.12 -12.20
C GLN A 84 5.77 -4.48 -11.57
N PRO A 85 5.35 -5.61 -12.17
CA PRO A 85 5.67 -6.94 -11.65
C PRO A 85 7.17 -7.28 -11.63
N ASP A 86 7.94 -6.62 -12.49
CA ASP A 86 9.38 -6.78 -12.69
C ASP A 86 10.21 -5.68 -12.01
N ASP A 87 9.57 -4.82 -11.20
CA ASP A 87 10.29 -3.82 -10.42
C ASP A 87 11.30 -4.48 -9.46
N THR A 88 12.46 -3.85 -9.31
CA THR A 88 13.56 -4.36 -8.48
C THR A 88 13.22 -4.46 -6.99
N ASP A 89 12.26 -3.66 -6.53
CA ASP A 89 11.75 -3.68 -5.16
C ASP A 89 10.32 -4.22 -5.15
N LEU A 90 10.20 -5.49 -4.78
CA LEU A 90 8.93 -6.21 -4.59
C LEU A 90 8.46 -6.19 -3.13
N SER A 91 9.06 -5.36 -2.27
CA SER A 91 8.65 -5.26 -0.86
C SER A 91 7.26 -4.63 -0.74
N HIS A 92 6.52 -5.07 0.28
CA HIS A 92 5.21 -4.49 0.58
C HIS A 92 5.30 -3.04 1.08
N ASP A 93 6.47 -2.62 1.57
CA ASP A 93 6.69 -1.29 2.14
C ASP A 93 6.47 -0.20 1.11
N ARG A 94 6.91 -0.41 -0.15
CA ARG A 94 6.63 0.51 -1.25
C ARG A 94 5.14 0.64 -1.52
N SER A 95 4.42 -0.49 -1.58
CA SER A 95 2.98 -0.47 -1.84
C SER A 95 2.18 0.17 -0.71
N ASP A 96 2.59 -0.02 0.55
CA ASP A 96 1.97 0.60 1.71
C ASP A 96 2.22 2.12 1.69
N ALA A 97 3.44 2.58 1.36
CA ALA A 97 3.75 4.01 1.21
C ALA A 97 2.92 4.68 0.10
N ILE A 98 2.74 4.02 -1.04
CA ILE A 98 1.90 4.52 -2.15
C ILE A 98 0.42 4.60 -1.72
N ALA A 99 -0.06 3.64 -0.94
CA ALA A 99 -1.43 3.69 -0.40
C ALA A 99 -1.61 4.87 0.57
N VAL A 100 -0.61 5.16 1.42
CA VAL A 100 -0.60 6.34 2.30
C VAL A 100 -0.63 7.63 1.47
N TRP A 101 0.16 7.72 0.39
CA TRP A 101 0.14 8.87 -0.50
C TRP A 101 -1.24 9.07 -1.16
N SER A 102 -1.84 8.01 -1.70
CA SER A 102 -3.19 8.08 -2.28
C SER A 102 -4.27 8.49 -1.26
N TYR A 103 -4.13 8.08 0.00
CA TYR A 103 -4.99 8.56 1.10
C TYR A 103 -4.76 10.05 1.38
N ALA A 104 -3.50 10.46 1.47
CA ALA A 104 -3.13 11.85 1.75
C ALA A 104 -3.64 12.80 0.67
N GLU A 105 -3.53 12.43 -0.61
CA GLU A 105 -4.10 13.23 -1.70
C GLU A 105 -5.61 13.41 -1.56
N ALA A 106 -6.33 12.31 -1.28
CA ALA A 106 -7.78 12.36 -1.14
C ALA A 106 -8.23 13.20 0.05
N GLU A 107 -7.51 13.16 1.16
CA GLU A 107 -7.85 13.88 2.39
C GLU A 107 -7.47 15.37 2.34
N PHE A 108 -6.21 15.66 1.96
CA PHE A 108 -5.63 17.01 2.08
C PHE A 108 -5.66 17.80 0.77
N ALA A 109 -5.76 17.12 -0.38
CA ALA A 109 -5.79 17.76 -1.69
C ALA A 109 -6.91 17.18 -2.60
N PRO A 110 -8.17 17.10 -2.15
CA PRO A 110 -9.24 16.38 -2.88
C PRO A 110 -9.52 16.94 -4.29
N LYS A 111 -9.17 18.20 -4.54
CA LYS A 111 -9.32 18.83 -5.87
C LYS A 111 -8.24 18.41 -6.87
N LEU A 112 -7.10 17.91 -6.38
CA LEU A 112 -5.96 17.45 -7.16
C LEU A 112 -5.82 15.92 -7.15
N ALA A 113 -6.44 15.27 -6.16
CA ALA A 113 -6.40 13.83 -5.99
C ALA A 113 -6.83 13.10 -7.27
N GLN A 114 -6.03 12.13 -7.69
CA GLN A 114 -6.42 11.28 -8.81
C GLN A 114 -7.63 10.45 -8.40
N PRO A 115 -8.75 10.49 -9.17
CA PRO A 115 -9.89 9.63 -8.89
C PRO A 115 -9.51 8.18 -9.20
N VAL A 116 -9.25 7.40 -8.15
CA VAL A 116 -8.95 5.97 -8.26
C VAL A 116 -10.28 5.21 -8.20
N ASP A 117 -10.97 5.10 -9.32
CA ASP A 117 -12.21 4.31 -9.39
C ASP A 117 -11.89 2.82 -9.57
N ASP A 118 -12.48 1.99 -8.70
CA ASP A 118 -12.39 0.54 -8.75
C ASP A 118 -13.01 -0.06 -10.03
N LEU A 119 -13.79 0.71 -10.80
CA LEU A 119 -14.37 0.26 -12.07
C LEU A 119 -13.28 -0.21 -13.05
N PHE A 120 -12.20 0.56 -13.19
CA PHE A 120 -11.09 0.24 -14.09
C PHE A 120 -10.24 -0.91 -13.54
N VAL A 121 -10.07 -0.98 -12.21
CA VAL A 121 -9.39 -2.10 -11.53
C VAL A 121 -10.17 -3.41 -11.76
N LYS A 122 -11.49 -3.39 -11.63
CA LYS A 122 -12.36 -4.55 -11.89
C LYS A 122 -12.31 -4.97 -13.36
N ALA A 123 -12.28 -4.02 -14.28
CA ALA A 123 -12.13 -4.32 -15.72
C ALA A 123 -10.78 -4.99 -16.02
N ALA A 124 -9.67 -4.46 -15.49
CA ALA A 124 -8.34 -5.06 -15.63
C ALA A 124 -8.25 -6.47 -15.01
N GLN A 125 -8.88 -6.68 -13.85
CA GLN A 125 -8.98 -8.00 -13.23
C GLN A 125 -9.76 -8.99 -14.12
N ARG A 126 -10.91 -8.58 -14.68
CA ARG A 126 -11.69 -9.42 -15.60
C ARG A 126 -10.88 -9.80 -16.84
N ALA A 127 -10.13 -8.87 -17.42
CA ALA A 127 -9.27 -9.13 -18.57
C ALA A 127 -8.18 -10.17 -18.25
N ARG A 128 -7.51 -10.06 -17.09
CA ARG A 128 -6.52 -11.06 -16.64
C ARG A 128 -7.13 -12.44 -16.41
N VAL A 129 -8.30 -12.52 -15.76
CA VAL A 129 -9.02 -13.79 -15.56
C VAL A 129 -9.42 -14.42 -16.88
N ALA A 130 -9.89 -13.62 -17.84
CA ALA A 130 -10.22 -14.10 -19.18
C ALA A 130 -8.98 -14.65 -19.90
N ALA A 131 -7.85 -13.92 -19.88
CA ALA A 131 -6.60 -14.37 -20.49
C ALA A 131 -6.08 -15.70 -19.89
N ALA A 132 -6.05 -15.81 -18.56
CA ALA A 132 -5.63 -17.04 -17.87
C ALA A 132 -6.53 -18.24 -18.20
N LYS A 133 -7.84 -18.02 -18.41
CA LYS A 133 -8.78 -19.07 -18.80
C LYS A 133 -8.58 -19.52 -20.25
N VAL A 134 -8.20 -18.62 -21.16
CA VAL A 134 -7.86 -18.97 -22.55
C VAL A 134 -6.59 -19.82 -22.59
N GLU A 135 -5.58 -19.46 -21.80
CA GLU A 135 -4.31 -20.19 -21.70
C GLU A 135 -4.52 -21.62 -21.17
N SER A 136 -5.39 -21.81 -20.16
CA SER A 136 -5.70 -23.15 -19.63
C SER A 136 -6.59 -24.00 -20.55
N THR A 137 -7.24 -23.40 -21.55
CA THR A 137 -8.13 -24.09 -22.50
C THR A 137 -7.41 -24.50 -23.78
N THR A 138 -6.17 -24.03 -23.99
CA THR A 138 -5.34 -24.47 -25.10
C THR A 138 -4.88 -25.90 -24.80
N PRO A 139 -5.30 -26.92 -25.58
CA PRO A 139 -4.92 -28.29 -25.31
C PRO A 139 -3.39 -28.41 -25.44
N GLN A 140 -2.73 -28.83 -24.36
CA GLN A 140 -1.33 -29.25 -24.42
C GLN A 140 -1.28 -30.43 -25.39
N LEU A 141 -0.76 -30.20 -26.60
CA LEU A 141 -0.37 -31.26 -27.51
C LEU A 141 0.64 -32.11 -26.74
N MET A 142 0.21 -33.28 -26.26
CA MET A 142 1.09 -34.28 -25.70
C MET A 142 2.06 -34.69 -26.82
N GLU A 143 3.27 -34.14 -26.80
CA GLU A 143 4.36 -34.62 -27.65
C GLU A 143 4.70 -36.04 -27.20
N ARG A 144 4.06 -37.01 -27.87
CA ARG A 144 4.53 -38.40 -27.92
C ARG A 144 5.57 -38.47 -29.02
N PHE A 145 6.84 -38.47 -28.64
CA PHE A 145 7.94 -39.07 -29.39
C PHE A 145 8.89 -39.79 -28.43
#